data_AF-A0A9E0RSX1-F1
#
_entry.id   AF-A0A9E0RSX1-F1
#
_cell.length_a   1.000
_cell.length_b   1.000
_cell.length_c   1.000
_cell.angle_alpha   90.00
_cell.angle_beta   90.00
_cell.angle_gamma   90.00
#
_symmetry.space_group_name_H-M   'P 1'
#
loop_
_entity.id
_entity.type
_entity.pdbx_description
1 polymer ?
#
loop_
_entity_poly.entity_id
_entity_poly.type
_entity_poly.pdbx_seq_one_letter_code
_entity_poly.pdbx_strand_id
1 'polypeptide(L)'
;MSYFSTLKRALLEPASPLPPSSVFSIYCGYAYMAGGALFLLWPGAVQAVFQESAFIGREEGLIRAIGMVLAVIGWFYIFGGRSGASQFVAATVVDRITIVPLVLIGLVLTGVFPRVFLGVAILDPLLGIITWHLLHKERAQAV
;
A
#
# COMPACT_ATOMS: atom_id res chain seq x y z
N MET A 1 -32.97 2.27 -12.23
CA MET A 1 -31.66 1.61 -12.04
C MET A 1 -31.20 1.91 -10.62
N SER A 2 -31.02 0.90 -9.75
CA SER A 2 -30.62 1.12 -8.35
C SER A 2 -29.13 1.47 -8.26
N TYR A 3 -28.75 2.47 -7.46
CA TYR A 3 -27.34 2.91 -7.27
C TYR A 3 -26.38 1.75 -6.99
N PHE A 4 -26.84 0.75 -6.23
CA PHE A 4 -26.04 -0.45 -5.91
C PHE A 4 -25.70 -1.28 -7.16
N SER A 5 -26.61 -1.38 -8.12
CA SER A 5 -26.38 -2.12 -9.37
C SER A 5 -25.33 -1.46 -10.26
N THR A 6 -25.30 -0.12 -10.29
CA THR A 6 -24.28 0.65 -11.02
C THR A 6 -22.90 0.45 -10.39
N LEU A 7 -22.80 0.53 -9.06
CA LEU A 7 -21.54 0.31 -8.34
C LEU A 7 -21.00 -1.10 -8.57
N LYS A 8 -21.85 -2.13 -8.39
CA LYS A 8 -21.45 -3.53 -8.61
C LYS A 8 -20.93 -3.73 -10.03
N ARG A 9 -21.60 -3.15 -11.03
CA ARG A 9 -21.18 -3.26 -12.42
C ARG A 9 -19.82 -2.61 -12.66
N ALA A 10 -19.57 -1.42 -12.10
CA ALA A 10 -18.28 -0.75 -12.22
C ALA A 10 -17.14 -1.53 -11.55
N LEU A 11 -17.37 -2.15 -10.39
CA LEU A 11 -16.35 -2.94 -9.68
C LEU A 11 -16.04 -4.29 -10.38
N LEU A 12 -17.01 -4.84 -11.10
CA LEU A 12 -16.88 -6.11 -11.82
C LEU A 12 -16.46 -5.93 -13.28
N GLU A 13 -16.21 -4.70 -13.73
CA GLU A 13 -15.77 -4.45 -15.08
C GLU A 13 -14.44 -5.19 -15.35
N PRO A 14 -14.38 -6.00 -16.43
CA PRO A 14 -13.19 -6.78 -16.73
C PRO A 14 -12.06 -5.85 -17.13
N ALA A 15 -10.86 -6.10 -16.60
CA ALA A 15 -9.68 -5.36 -16.98
C ALA A 15 -9.28 -5.71 -18.42
N SER A 16 -9.02 -4.69 -19.25
CA SER A 16 -8.28 -4.85 -20.51
C SER A 16 -6.88 -5.42 -20.22
N PRO A 17 -6.15 -5.93 -21.24
CA PRO A 17 -4.77 -6.40 -21.04
C PRO A 17 -3.94 -5.35 -20.28
N LEU A 18 -3.46 -5.73 -19.10
CA LEU A 18 -2.82 -4.80 -18.18
C LEU A 18 -1.30 -4.77 -18.42
N PRO A 19 -0.68 -3.59 -18.37
CA PRO A 19 0.77 -3.49 -18.38
C PRO A 19 1.38 -4.11 -17.10
N PRO A 20 2.60 -4.68 -17.16
CA PRO A 20 3.27 -5.29 -16.02
C PRO A 20 3.29 -4.46 -14.73
N SER A 21 3.46 -3.15 -14.81
CA SER A 21 3.49 -2.20 -13.70
C SER A 21 2.14 -2.10 -12.99
N SER A 22 1.04 -2.19 -13.75
CA SER A 22 -0.32 -2.28 -13.22
C SER A 22 -0.57 -3.61 -12.53
N VAL A 23 -0.12 -4.72 -13.13
CA VAL A 23 -0.20 -6.06 -12.52
C VAL A 23 0.58 -6.11 -11.21
N PHE A 24 1.80 -5.55 -11.19
CA PHE A 24 2.62 -5.47 -9.99
C PHE A 24 1.97 -4.62 -8.89
N SER A 25 1.33 -3.50 -9.27
CA SER A 25 0.58 -2.66 -8.34
C SER A 25 -0.60 -3.41 -7.72
N ILE A 26 -1.29 -4.26 -8.47
CA ILE A 26 -2.35 -5.13 -7.94
C ILE A 26 -1.80 -6.10 -6.88
N TYR A 27 -0.66 -6.74 -7.15
CA TYR A 27 -0.02 -7.62 -6.17
C TYR A 27 0.44 -6.88 -4.91
N CYS A 28 1.00 -5.68 -5.07
CA CYS A 28 1.27 -4.80 -3.93
C CYS A 28 -0.03 -4.56 -3.15
N GLY A 29 -1.13 -4.24 -3.83
CA GLY A 29 -2.43 -4.00 -3.21
C GLY A 29 -2.93 -5.17 -2.34
N TYR A 30 -2.76 -6.41 -2.80
CA TYR A 30 -3.04 -7.59 -1.97
C TYR A 30 -2.14 -7.68 -0.74
N ALA A 31 -0.84 -7.39 -0.88
CA ALA A 31 0.08 -7.36 0.27
C ALA A 31 -0.30 -6.29 1.29
N TYR A 32 -0.69 -5.10 0.85
CA TYR A 32 -1.20 -4.03 1.72
C TYR A 32 -2.50 -4.43 2.42
N MET A 33 -3.44 -5.08 1.71
CA MET A 33 -4.66 -5.59 2.34
C MET A 33 -4.35 -6.66 3.39
N ALA A 34 -3.41 -7.57 3.12
CA ALA A 34 -3.02 -8.59 4.07
C ALA A 34 -2.35 -7.99 5.31
N GLY A 35 -1.40 -7.06 5.13
CA GLY A 35 -0.76 -6.33 6.23
C GLY A 35 -1.76 -5.47 7.02
N GLY A 36 -2.68 -4.81 6.32
CA GLY A 36 -3.74 -4.02 6.94
C GLY A 36 -4.70 -4.88 7.76
N ALA A 37 -5.14 -6.02 7.23
CA ALA A 37 -5.95 -6.99 7.96
C ALA A 37 -5.21 -7.55 9.18
N LEU A 38 -3.90 -7.82 9.06
CA LEU A 38 -3.08 -8.26 10.19
C LEU A 38 -3.11 -7.24 11.33
N PHE A 39 -2.83 -5.96 11.06
CA PHE A 39 -2.84 -4.92 12.10
C PHE A 39 -4.25 -4.58 12.62
N LEU A 40 -5.27 -4.71 11.78
CA LEU A 40 -6.66 -4.47 12.16
C LEU A 40 -7.21 -5.56 13.10
N LEU A 41 -6.91 -6.82 12.80
CA LEU A 41 -7.41 -7.98 13.56
C LEU A 41 -6.49 -8.35 14.73
N TRP A 42 -5.19 -8.18 14.57
CA TRP A 42 -4.17 -8.51 15.56
C TRP A 42 -3.13 -7.38 15.68
N PRO A 43 -3.47 -6.27 16.35
CA PRO A 43 -2.52 -5.16 16.57
C PRO A 43 -1.26 -5.60 17.33
N GLY A 44 -1.35 -6.67 18.13
CA GLY A 44 -0.22 -7.31 18.81
C GLY A 44 0.89 -7.84 17.89
N ALA A 45 0.64 -7.93 16.58
CA ALA A 45 1.62 -8.34 15.59
C ALA A 45 2.85 -7.41 15.56
N VAL A 46 2.70 -6.13 15.92
CA VAL A 46 3.85 -5.20 15.99
C VAL A 46 4.85 -5.62 17.07
N GLN A 47 4.38 -6.15 18.20
CA GLN A 47 5.26 -6.74 19.22
C GLN A 47 5.76 -8.12 18.81
N ALA A 48 4.86 -9.00 18.33
CA ALA A 48 5.22 -10.39 18.05
C ALA A 48 6.22 -10.54 16.88
N VAL A 49 6.06 -9.73 15.83
CA VAL A 49 6.85 -9.83 14.59
C VAL A 49 8.02 -8.85 14.60
N PHE A 50 7.76 -7.59 14.98
CA PHE A 50 8.75 -6.51 14.91
C PHE A 50 9.40 -6.21 16.26
N GLN A 51 9.00 -6.92 17.32
CA GLN A 51 9.56 -6.76 18.66
C GLN A 51 9.46 -5.33 19.20
N GLU A 52 8.35 -4.67 18.88
CA GLU A 52 8.02 -3.38 19.47
C GLU A 52 7.74 -3.49 20.97
N SER A 53 7.83 -2.35 21.66
CA SER A 53 7.47 -2.27 23.06
C SER A 53 5.98 -2.58 23.29
N ALA A 54 5.65 -3.01 24.51
CA ALA A 54 4.27 -3.21 24.91
C ALA A 54 3.48 -1.89 24.82
N PHE A 55 2.21 -1.97 24.46
CA PHE A 55 1.31 -0.82 24.48
C PHE A 55 1.07 -0.36 25.93
N ILE A 56 1.06 0.96 26.16
CA ILE A 56 0.91 1.56 27.50
C ILE A 56 -0.39 2.39 27.57
N GLY A 57 -0.81 2.99 26.46
CA GLY A 57 -2.01 3.82 26.36
C GLY A 57 -3.03 3.27 25.37
N ARG A 58 -3.27 4.02 24.29
CA ARG A 58 -4.30 3.75 23.28
C ARG A 58 -3.72 3.30 21.94
N GLU A 59 -2.48 2.84 21.94
CA GLU A 59 -1.76 2.49 20.73
C GLU A 59 -2.38 1.29 20.01
N GLU A 60 -3.03 0.37 20.74
CA GLU A 60 -3.76 -0.73 20.12
C GLU A 60 -4.80 -0.21 19.11
N GLY A 61 -5.57 0.81 19.50
CA GLY A 61 -6.55 1.46 18.63
C GLY A 61 -5.90 2.18 17.45
N LEU A 62 -4.75 2.81 17.67
CA LEU A 62 -3.97 3.45 16.60
C LEU A 62 -3.46 2.43 15.58
N ILE A 63 -2.91 1.29 16.02
CA ILE A 63 -2.45 0.23 15.12
C ILE A 63 -3.61 -0.34 14.31
N ARG A 64 -4.80 -0.51 14.91
CA ARG A 64 -6.00 -0.91 14.16
C ARG A 64 -6.40 0.13 13.11
N ALA A 65 -6.33 1.41 13.44
CA ALA A 65 -6.59 2.50 12.49
C ALA A 65 -5.57 2.50 11.34
N ILE A 66 -4.28 2.28 11.64
CA ILE A 66 -3.23 2.10 10.63
C ILE A 66 -3.55 0.88 9.76
N GLY A 67 -3.96 -0.24 10.36
CA GLY A 67 -4.38 -1.45 9.64
C GLY A 67 -5.52 -1.19 8.66
N MET A 68 -6.54 -0.43 9.08
CA MET A 68 -7.61 0.02 8.19
C MET A 68 -7.08 0.88 7.04
N VAL A 69 -6.20 1.85 7.30
CA VAL A 69 -5.61 2.70 6.25
C VAL A 69 -4.81 1.88 5.25
N LEU A 70 -3.99 0.93 5.71
CA LEU A 70 -3.25 0.01 4.83
C LEU A 70 -4.20 -0.83 3.96
N ALA A 71 -5.31 -1.32 4.54
CA ALA A 71 -6.30 -2.06 3.77
C ALA A 71 -6.98 -1.19 2.69
N VAL A 72 -7.28 0.07 3.00
CA VAL A 72 -7.83 1.04 2.04
C VAL A 72 -6.82 1.38 0.93
N ILE A 73 -5.55 1.58 1.27
CA ILE A 73 -4.48 1.75 0.28
C ILE A 73 -4.40 0.52 -0.64
N GLY A 74 -4.40 -0.69 -0.05
CA GLY A 74 -4.38 -1.94 -0.80
C GLY A 74 -5.56 -2.09 -1.76
N TRP A 75 -6.76 -1.71 -1.31
CA TRP A 75 -7.95 -1.65 -2.15
C TRP A 75 -7.76 -0.69 -3.34
N PHE A 76 -7.27 0.53 -3.08
CA PHE A 76 -7.00 1.48 -4.17
C PHE A 76 -5.92 1.00 -5.13
N TYR A 77 -4.90 0.29 -4.66
CA TYR A 77 -3.87 -0.28 -5.55
C TYR A 77 -4.42 -1.38 -6.45
N ILE A 78 -5.31 -2.23 -5.92
CA ILE A 78 -5.99 -3.27 -6.73
C ILE A 78 -6.85 -2.62 -7.82
N PHE A 79 -7.72 -1.69 -7.47
CA PHE A 79 -8.63 -1.09 -8.45
C PHE A 79 -7.92 -0.09 -9.38
N GLY A 80 -6.98 0.69 -8.86
CA GLY A 80 -6.16 1.58 -9.65
C GLY A 80 -5.25 0.82 -10.63
N GLY A 81 -4.64 -0.29 -10.21
CA GLY A 81 -3.92 -1.19 -11.12
C GLY A 81 -4.84 -1.84 -12.15
N ARG A 82 -6.05 -2.27 -11.76
CA ARG A 82 -7.05 -2.84 -12.69
C ARG A 82 -7.54 -1.84 -13.74
N SER A 83 -7.41 -0.54 -13.50
CA SER A 83 -7.74 0.50 -14.49
C SER A 83 -6.73 0.59 -15.64
N GLY A 84 -5.51 0.05 -15.46
CA GLY A 84 -4.42 0.20 -16.43
C GLY A 84 -3.89 1.64 -16.58
N ALA A 85 -4.36 2.58 -15.77
CA ALA A 85 -3.99 3.98 -15.87
C ALA A 85 -2.55 4.21 -15.42
N SER A 86 -1.65 4.48 -16.38
CA SER A 86 -0.23 4.73 -16.09
C SER A 86 0.01 5.93 -15.16
N GLN A 87 -0.90 6.90 -15.14
CA GLN A 87 -0.85 8.04 -14.21
C GLN A 87 -1.08 7.61 -12.77
N PHE A 88 -1.97 6.65 -12.52
CA PHE A 88 -2.19 6.10 -11.18
C PHE A 88 -0.90 5.41 -10.69
N VAL A 89 -0.33 4.53 -11.52
CA VAL A 89 0.93 3.84 -11.20
C VAL A 89 2.05 4.85 -10.95
N ALA A 90 2.20 5.88 -11.78
CA ALA A 90 3.20 6.92 -11.58
C ALA A 90 3.00 7.69 -10.26
N ALA A 91 1.76 8.01 -9.89
CA ALA A 91 1.45 8.65 -8.62
C ALA A 91 1.89 7.78 -7.43
N THR A 92 1.64 6.46 -7.51
CA THR A 92 2.09 5.51 -6.46
C THR A 92 3.61 5.36 -6.35
N VAL A 93 4.37 5.76 -7.37
CA VAL A 93 5.84 5.75 -7.27
C VAL A 93 6.32 6.93 -6.43
N VAL A 94 5.69 8.10 -6.60
CA VAL A 94 6.09 9.34 -5.94
C VAL A 94 5.90 9.24 -4.43
N ASP A 95 4.72 8.85 -3.96
CA ASP A 95 4.44 8.78 -2.52
C ASP A 95 5.29 7.71 -1.82
N ARG A 96 5.44 6.53 -2.43
CA ARG A 96 6.22 5.40 -1.87
C ARG A 96 7.71 5.70 -1.74
N ILE A 97 8.30 6.46 -2.68
CA ILE A 97 9.73 6.78 -2.66
C ILE A 97 10.02 8.04 -1.82
N THR A 98 9.08 8.98 -1.73
CA THR A 98 9.35 10.30 -1.11
C THR A 98 8.54 10.54 0.16
N ILE A 99 7.22 10.56 0.05
CA ILE A 99 6.32 11.01 1.13
C ILE A 99 6.32 10.03 2.29
N VAL A 100 6.09 8.74 2.00
CA VAL A 100 6.01 7.67 3.01
C VAL A 100 7.31 7.58 3.84
N PRO A 101 8.50 7.39 3.24
CA PRO A 101 9.73 7.30 4.02
C PRO A 101 10.04 8.59 4.76
N LEU A 102 9.77 9.77 4.20
CA LEU A 102 9.99 11.04 4.90
C LEU A 102 9.21 11.09 6.23
N VAL A 103 7.93 10.72 6.20
CA VAL A 103 7.08 10.70 7.40
C VAL A 103 7.50 9.59 8.36
N LEU A 104 7.70 8.37 7.85
CA LEU A 104 8.03 7.22 8.71
C LEU A 104 9.40 7.36 9.38
N ILE A 105 10.41 7.85 8.66
CA ILE A 105 11.73 8.12 9.26
C ILE A 105 11.61 9.18 10.35
N GLY A 106 10.81 10.24 10.15
CA GLY A 106 10.52 11.21 11.20
C GLY A 106 9.95 10.56 12.47
N LEU A 107 9.00 9.64 12.32
CA LEU A 107 8.42 8.89 13.44
C LEU A 107 9.45 7.96 14.12
N VAL A 108 10.29 7.27 13.33
CA VAL A 108 11.39 6.44 13.84
C VAL A 108 12.35 7.26 14.71
N LEU A 109 12.72 8.47 14.27
CA LEU A 109 13.61 9.36 15.03
C LEU A 109 13.00 9.83 16.36
N THR A 110 11.67 9.86 16.46
CA THR A 110 10.96 10.16 17.72
C THR A 110 10.73 8.94 18.60
N GLY A 111 11.15 7.74 18.16
CA GLY A 111 10.99 6.50 18.91
C GLY A 111 9.59 5.89 18.83
N VAL A 112 8.73 6.36 17.92
CA VAL A 112 7.38 5.79 17.70
C VAL A 112 7.49 4.58 16.78
N PHE A 113 7.18 3.39 17.28
CA PHE A 113 7.24 2.11 16.55
C PHE A 113 8.45 1.97 15.61
N PRO A 114 9.69 2.19 16.11
CA PRO A 114 10.85 2.40 15.27
C PRO A 114 11.17 1.20 14.38
N ARG A 115 10.91 -0.03 14.82
CA ARG A 115 11.26 -1.25 14.05
C ARG A 115 10.23 -1.52 12.97
N VAL A 116 8.94 -1.38 13.28
CA VAL A 116 7.86 -1.50 12.27
C VAL A 116 8.00 -0.42 11.21
N PHE A 117 8.13 0.84 11.63
CA PHE A 117 8.17 1.96 10.69
C PHE A 117 9.48 2.00 9.90
N LEU A 118 10.61 1.60 10.46
CA LEU A 118 11.84 1.43 9.68
C LEU A 118 11.68 0.30 8.64
N GLY A 119 11.07 -0.82 9.02
CA GLY A 119 10.80 -1.92 8.10
C GLY A 119 9.94 -1.47 6.91
N VAL A 120 8.87 -0.72 7.16
CA VAL A 120 8.02 -0.17 6.09
C VAL A 120 8.74 0.93 5.30
N ALA A 121 9.50 1.81 5.96
CA ALA A 121 10.28 2.87 5.30
C ALA A 121 11.39 2.35 4.38
N ILE A 122 11.77 1.08 4.51
CA ILE A 122 12.69 0.40 3.58
C ILE A 122 11.91 -0.37 2.52
N LEU A 123 10.96 -1.21 2.95
CA LEU A 123 10.23 -2.09 2.04
C LEU A 123 9.42 -1.29 1.02
N ASP A 124 8.78 -0.20 1.43
CA ASP A 124 7.86 0.51 0.57
C ASP A 124 8.54 1.28 -0.58
N PRO A 125 9.63 2.04 -0.34
CA PRO A 125 10.42 2.61 -1.42
C PRO A 125 10.99 1.56 -2.38
N LEU A 126 11.39 0.38 -1.89
CA LEU A 126 11.88 -0.70 -2.76
C LEU A 126 10.79 -1.16 -3.74
N LEU A 127 9.57 -1.34 -3.25
CA LEU A 127 8.42 -1.67 -4.10
C LEU A 127 8.09 -0.52 -5.06
N GLY A 128 8.24 0.73 -4.63
CA GLY A 128 8.13 1.92 -5.49
C GLY A 128 9.18 1.93 -6.61
N ILE A 129 10.44 1.60 -6.32
CA ILE A 129 11.53 1.50 -7.30
C ILE A 129 11.26 0.39 -8.32
N ILE A 130 10.81 -0.79 -7.88
CA ILE A 130 10.42 -1.88 -8.78
C ILE A 130 9.28 -1.43 -9.72
N THR A 131 8.26 -0.78 -9.16
CA THR A 131 7.12 -0.25 -9.92
C THR A 131 7.59 0.78 -10.96
N TRP A 132 8.50 1.67 -10.57
CA TRP A 132 9.10 2.65 -11.49
C TRP A 132 9.89 1.99 -12.61
N HIS A 133 10.70 0.99 -12.30
CA HIS A 133 11.48 0.27 -13.30
C HIS A 133 10.57 -0.41 -14.35
N LEU A 134 9.49 -1.06 -13.92
CA LEU A 134 8.50 -1.65 -14.81
C LEU A 134 7.82 -0.58 -15.69
N LEU A 135 7.37 0.51 -15.08
CA LEU A 135 6.73 1.62 -15.81
C LEU A 135 7.67 2.28 -16.83
N HIS A 136 8.95 2.44 -16.48
CA HIS A 136 9.95 3.00 -17.39
C HIS A 136 10.17 2.10 -18.59
N LYS A 137 10.30 0.78 -18.37
CA LYS A 137 10.46 -0.21 -19.45
C LYS A 137 9.27 -0.21 -20.40
N GLU A 138 8.05 -0.13 -19.87
CA GLU A 138 6.82 -0.04 -20.68
C GLU A 138 6.79 1.20 -21.56
N ARG A 139 7.16 2.36 -21.00
CA ARG A 139 7.20 3.61 -21.76
C ARG A 139 8.29 3.61 -22.83
N ALA A 140 9.45 3.02 -22.54
CA ALA A 140 10.54 2.91 -23.51
C ALA A 140 10.20 1.99 -24.70
N GLN A 141 9.31 1.01 -24.52
CA GLN A 141 8.84 0.11 -25.59
C GLN A 141 7.70 0.69 -26.43
N ALA A 142 7.08 1.79 -25.98
CA ALA A 142 5.96 2.45 -26.65
C ALA A 142 6.39 3.62 -27.56
N VAL A 143 7.68 3.94 -27.59
CA VAL A 143 8.33 4.93 -28.47
C VAL A 143 9.07 4.20 -29.57
#